data_AF-A0A2T1E7F4-F1
#
_entry.id   AF-A0A2T1E7F4-F1
#
_cell.length_a   1.000
_cell.length_b   1.000
_cell.length_c   1.000
_cell.angle_alpha   90.00
_cell.angle_beta   90.00
_cell.angle_gamma   90.00
#
_symmetry.space_group_name_H-M   'P 1'
#
loop_
_entity.id
_entity.type
_entity.pdbx_description
1 polymer ?
#
loop_
_entity_poly.entity_id
_entity_poly.type
_entity_poly.pdbx_seq_one_letter_code
_entity_poly.pdbx_strand_id
1 'polypeptide(L)'
;MADKPKYGRKGQEWHPNFIEYMEFIANHEVYQGMPDAFLDGNKIQWESPSNRKSGKYKDTRRKRLDWWRRKGVSVGIDPNSTRWISKTARLIHPTKHKPCKRCGRVMELRYVYPSNSLNKRVKQLSYIDDTFPVVAFEHIESLVTRLVESFGEQVFSALPRILRTSAISPPELEPKLEDWLRWIEEKYIPGEPSILSPGAMSNAPDRFDGFHSFNQCCRSEADRGRNKSNLQSYTTDRRVFEYWTEGDWIAANRLMGQIRAIFGGESCLNGHPGPCSADHIGPISLGFTHRPEFQLLCKPCNSAKNNRMTLRDVVHLKGVEAKREKVISWHSQALWDKRKHSVADDETARRLSKLLRDNRHTLMSILRKIEKAGYLTFLATFLELQYAEYTVEFTNLKVEEHITRFDEVSHILRETNYVKEQKARRCRIAFESLLDYFAKGTRNAFVVSTDAINSKVEATLCALQQSSDTIKQLDLQIADILANNSETTIDEEFRAIVDSIPLTTSHNFVVAKQELKNAMALVAVELSNQWNSDRYVRAESDSDIQLEIKLEI
;
A
#
# COMPACT_ATOMS: atom_id res chain seq x y z
N MET A 1 -41.40 -17.01 6.20
CA MET A 1 -40.00 -17.06 5.73
C MET A 1 -39.52 -15.62 5.62
N ALA A 2 -38.52 -15.20 6.40
CA ALA A 2 -38.03 -13.83 6.34
C ALA A 2 -37.27 -13.60 5.02
N ASP A 3 -37.64 -12.56 4.28
CA ASP A 3 -36.96 -12.15 3.05
C ASP A 3 -35.47 -11.95 3.29
N LYS A 4 -34.63 -12.58 2.48
CA LYS A 4 -33.18 -12.35 2.55
C LYS A 4 -32.91 -10.87 2.25
N PRO A 5 -32.12 -10.15 3.05
CA PRO A 5 -31.85 -8.74 2.79
C PRO A 5 -31.20 -8.54 1.42
N LYS A 6 -31.75 -7.59 0.63
CA LYS A 6 -31.31 -7.24 -0.74
C LYS A 6 -29.81 -6.88 -0.79
N TYR A 7 -29.28 -6.32 0.29
CA TYR A 7 -27.88 -5.90 0.46
C TYR A 7 -27.23 -6.56 1.69
N GLY A 8 -25.91 -6.83 1.61
CA GLY A 8 -25.16 -7.59 2.62
C GLY A 8 -24.66 -8.95 2.10
N ARG A 9 -23.46 -9.37 2.51
CA ARG A 9 -22.90 -10.72 2.29
C ARG A 9 -21.90 -11.03 3.42
N LYS A 10 -21.78 -12.31 3.80
CA LYS A 10 -20.81 -12.83 4.79
C LYS A 10 -20.90 -12.16 6.18
N GLY A 11 -22.08 -12.15 6.79
CA GLY A 11 -22.26 -11.76 8.20
C GLY A 11 -22.15 -10.25 8.50
N GLN A 12 -22.18 -9.39 7.48
CA GLN A 12 -22.31 -7.94 7.65
C GLN A 12 -23.52 -7.42 6.88
N GLU A 13 -24.56 -7.05 7.61
CA GLU A 13 -25.69 -6.29 7.08
C GLU A 13 -25.27 -4.84 6.87
N TRP A 14 -25.78 -4.23 5.79
CA TRP A 14 -25.52 -2.82 5.52
C TRP A 14 -26.58 -2.01 6.26
N HIS A 15 -26.17 -0.90 6.88
CA HIS A 15 -27.10 -0.07 7.64
C HIS A 15 -28.25 0.45 6.75
N PRO A 16 -29.52 0.45 7.20
CA PRO A 16 -30.66 0.90 6.41
C PRO A 16 -30.47 2.31 5.81
N ASN A 17 -30.03 3.29 6.60
CA ASN A 17 -29.74 4.65 6.11
C ASN A 17 -28.71 4.66 4.96
N PHE A 18 -27.76 3.73 4.96
CA PHE A 18 -26.81 3.61 3.85
C PHE A 18 -27.48 3.04 2.60
N ILE A 19 -28.40 2.09 2.75
CA ILE A 19 -29.17 1.54 1.63
C ILE A 19 -30.04 2.60 0.99
N GLU A 20 -30.80 3.35 1.79
CA GLU A 20 -31.63 4.47 1.34
C GLU A 20 -30.78 5.52 0.61
N TYR A 21 -29.62 5.88 1.18
CA TYR A 21 -28.67 6.78 0.54
C TYR A 21 -28.15 6.24 -0.80
N MET A 22 -27.85 4.94 -0.92
CA MET A 22 -27.41 4.39 -2.20
C MET A 22 -28.52 4.49 -3.26
N GLU A 23 -29.76 4.21 -2.87
CA GLU A 23 -30.92 4.29 -3.77
C GLU A 23 -31.17 5.74 -4.20
N PHE A 24 -31.05 6.70 -3.28
CA PHE A 24 -31.07 8.12 -3.62
C PHE A 24 -29.96 8.49 -4.62
N ILE A 25 -28.69 8.15 -4.33
CA ILE A 25 -27.55 8.51 -5.18
C ILE A 25 -27.64 7.86 -6.57
N ALA A 26 -28.04 6.59 -6.66
CA ALA A 26 -28.10 5.86 -7.92
C ALA A 26 -29.17 6.42 -8.88
N ASN A 27 -30.22 7.05 -8.33
CA ASN A 27 -31.31 7.64 -9.11
C ASN A 27 -31.18 9.17 -9.27
N HIS A 28 -30.18 9.80 -8.64
CA HIS A 28 -30.00 11.24 -8.70
C HIS A 28 -29.45 11.69 -10.08
N GLU A 29 -30.02 12.76 -10.65
CA GLU A 29 -29.67 13.30 -11.98
C GLU A 29 -28.17 13.56 -12.17
N VAL A 30 -27.49 14.00 -11.11
CA VAL A 30 -26.03 14.23 -11.10
C VAL A 30 -25.25 12.98 -11.54
N TYR A 31 -25.72 11.78 -11.20
CA TYR A 31 -25.08 10.51 -11.53
C TYR A 31 -25.69 9.85 -12.78
N GLN A 32 -26.52 10.57 -13.53
CA GLN A 32 -27.11 10.06 -14.77
C GLN A 32 -26.02 9.61 -15.76
N GLY A 33 -26.27 8.48 -16.41
CA GLY A 33 -25.33 7.86 -17.34
C GLY A 33 -24.13 7.17 -16.67
N MET A 34 -24.10 7.05 -15.33
CA MET A 34 -23.06 6.30 -14.62
C MET A 34 -23.08 4.82 -15.08
N PRO A 35 -21.98 4.29 -15.65
CA PRO A 35 -21.98 2.95 -16.21
C PRO A 35 -22.21 1.85 -15.18
N ASP A 36 -22.98 0.85 -15.61
CA ASP A 36 -23.34 -0.34 -14.85
C ASP A 36 -23.85 0.03 -13.43
N ALA A 37 -24.82 0.94 -13.35
CA ALA A 37 -25.40 1.39 -12.08
C ALA A 37 -26.18 0.29 -11.35
N PHE A 38 -26.87 -0.55 -12.11
CA PHE A 38 -27.70 -1.64 -11.62
C PHE A 38 -27.19 -2.99 -12.14
N LEU A 39 -27.20 -3.99 -11.26
CA LEU A 39 -27.05 -5.41 -11.56
C LEU A 39 -28.40 -5.98 -12.00
N ASP A 40 -28.38 -7.23 -12.50
CA ASP A 40 -29.61 -7.95 -12.86
C ASP A 40 -30.55 -8.02 -11.63
N GLY A 41 -31.79 -7.56 -11.78
CA GLY A 41 -32.79 -7.51 -10.69
C GLY A 41 -32.80 -6.22 -9.83
N ASN A 42 -32.51 -5.04 -10.41
CA ASN A 42 -32.57 -3.72 -9.75
C ASN A 42 -31.69 -3.55 -8.49
N LYS A 43 -30.63 -4.35 -8.37
CA LYS A 43 -29.66 -4.22 -7.28
C LYS A 43 -28.56 -3.24 -7.67
N ILE A 44 -28.28 -2.23 -6.85
CA ILE A 44 -27.26 -1.23 -7.18
C ILE A 44 -25.85 -1.84 -7.14
N GLN A 45 -25.10 -1.67 -8.22
CA GLN A 45 -23.67 -2.00 -8.26
C GLN A 45 -22.86 -0.90 -7.57
N TRP A 46 -22.84 -0.90 -6.24
CA TRP A 46 -22.16 0.16 -5.50
C TRP A 46 -20.63 0.14 -5.65
N GLU A 47 -20.04 -1.05 -5.58
CA GLU A 47 -18.58 -1.24 -5.55
C GLU A 47 -18.08 -1.86 -6.86
N SER A 48 -17.13 -1.19 -7.53
CA SER A 48 -16.50 -1.65 -8.76
C SER A 48 -14.97 -1.71 -8.63
N PRO A 49 -14.44 -2.63 -7.80
CA PRO A 49 -13.01 -2.73 -7.55
C PRO A 49 -12.23 -3.14 -8.80
N SER A 50 -10.96 -2.73 -8.87
CA SER A 50 -10.05 -3.00 -10.01
C SER A 50 -9.67 -4.47 -10.25
N ASN A 51 -10.22 -5.38 -9.45
CA ASN A 51 -9.78 -6.76 -9.33
C ASN A 51 -10.78 -7.79 -9.90
N ARG A 52 -11.85 -7.34 -10.58
CA ARG A 52 -12.80 -8.25 -11.25
C ARG A 52 -12.13 -8.88 -12.48
N LYS A 53 -11.96 -10.20 -12.46
CA LYS A 53 -11.23 -10.97 -13.49
C LYS A 53 -12.09 -11.31 -14.71
N SER A 54 -13.40 -11.44 -14.56
CA SER A 54 -14.32 -11.95 -15.58
C SER A 54 -15.77 -11.58 -15.24
N GLY A 55 -16.69 -11.83 -16.17
CA GLY A 55 -18.13 -11.56 -16.04
C GLY A 55 -18.58 -10.23 -16.66
N LYS A 56 -19.91 -10.06 -16.77
CA LYS A 56 -20.60 -8.91 -17.42
C LYS A 56 -20.10 -7.53 -16.96
N TYR A 57 -19.62 -7.44 -15.72
CA TYR A 57 -19.22 -6.20 -15.07
C TYR A 57 -17.70 -6.09 -14.83
N LYS A 58 -16.86 -6.81 -15.60
CA LYS A 58 -15.39 -6.78 -15.45
C LYS A 58 -14.80 -5.40 -15.75
N ASP A 59 -15.39 -4.68 -16.71
CA ASP A 59 -14.88 -3.39 -17.19
C ASP A 59 -15.52 -2.17 -16.52
N THR A 60 -16.47 -2.37 -15.57
CA THR A 60 -17.22 -1.26 -14.96
C THR A 60 -16.32 -0.17 -14.40
N ARG A 61 -15.20 -0.54 -13.76
CA ARG A 61 -14.28 0.44 -13.17
C ARG A 61 -13.71 1.40 -14.22
N ARG A 62 -13.35 0.88 -15.40
CA ARG A 62 -12.83 1.70 -16.51
C ARG A 62 -13.93 2.62 -17.01
N LYS A 63 -15.10 2.06 -17.35
CA LYS A 63 -16.26 2.85 -17.80
C LYS A 63 -16.60 3.98 -16.83
N ARG A 64 -16.58 3.71 -15.52
CA ARG A 64 -16.80 4.74 -14.48
C ARG A 64 -15.69 5.78 -14.44
N LEU A 65 -14.43 5.39 -14.60
CA LEU A 65 -13.33 6.36 -14.69
C LEU A 65 -13.53 7.34 -15.85
N ASP A 66 -13.97 6.85 -17.00
CA ASP A 66 -14.24 7.68 -18.17
C ASP A 66 -15.48 8.56 -17.98
N TRP A 67 -16.51 8.06 -17.29
CA TRP A 67 -17.62 8.88 -16.82
C TRP A 67 -17.13 9.99 -15.88
N TRP A 68 -16.29 9.67 -14.89
CA TRP A 68 -15.74 10.66 -13.96
C TRP A 68 -14.91 11.71 -14.69
N ARG A 69 -14.10 11.34 -15.69
CA ARG A 69 -13.33 12.29 -16.51
C ARG A 69 -14.26 13.28 -17.21
N ARG A 70 -15.26 12.79 -17.93
CA ARG A 70 -16.28 13.64 -18.60
C ARG A 70 -17.02 14.51 -17.61
N LYS A 71 -17.39 13.97 -16.45
CA LYS A 71 -18.06 14.72 -15.38
C LYS A 71 -17.16 15.83 -14.83
N GLY A 72 -15.88 15.56 -14.63
CA GLY A 72 -14.87 16.55 -14.22
C GLY A 72 -14.81 17.71 -15.20
N VAL A 73 -14.67 17.42 -16.50
CA VAL A 73 -14.68 18.44 -17.57
C VAL A 73 -15.97 19.26 -17.52
N SER A 74 -17.13 18.62 -17.39
CA SER A 74 -18.43 19.32 -17.36
C SER A 74 -18.61 20.29 -16.19
N VAL A 75 -17.80 20.16 -15.13
CA VAL A 75 -17.83 21.04 -13.96
C VAL A 75 -16.57 21.91 -13.85
N GLY A 76 -15.81 22.03 -14.95
CA GLY A 76 -14.63 22.90 -15.03
C GLY A 76 -13.39 22.37 -14.31
N ILE A 77 -13.31 21.06 -14.04
CA ILE A 77 -12.14 20.42 -13.43
C ILE A 77 -11.33 19.70 -14.51
N ASP A 78 -10.07 20.12 -14.68
CA ASP A 78 -9.11 19.45 -15.57
C ASP A 78 -8.79 18.02 -15.06
N PRO A 79 -9.11 16.96 -15.84
CA PRO A 79 -8.80 15.57 -15.49
C PRO A 79 -7.31 15.22 -15.45
N ASN A 80 -6.42 16.13 -15.86
CA ASN A 80 -4.97 15.97 -15.74
C ASN A 80 -4.41 16.61 -14.46
N SER A 81 -5.19 17.46 -13.78
CA SER A 81 -4.78 18.11 -12.55
C SER A 81 -4.69 17.14 -11.36
N THR A 82 -3.84 17.43 -10.37
CA THR A 82 -3.76 16.58 -9.18
C THR A 82 -5.07 16.59 -8.40
N ARG A 83 -5.48 15.42 -7.89
CA ARG A 83 -6.72 15.22 -7.10
C ARG A 83 -8.02 15.61 -7.84
N TRP A 84 -8.00 15.76 -9.17
CA TRP A 84 -9.16 16.12 -9.98
C TRP A 84 -10.41 15.29 -9.65
N ILE A 85 -10.24 13.97 -9.50
CA ILE A 85 -11.36 13.04 -9.31
C ILE A 85 -12.00 13.18 -7.92
N SER A 86 -11.21 13.50 -6.89
CA SER A 86 -11.74 13.70 -5.54
C SER A 86 -12.42 15.06 -5.42
N LYS A 87 -11.88 16.09 -6.09
CA LYS A 87 -12.53 17.40 -6.20
C LYS A 87 -13.86 17.29 -6.93
N THR A 88 -13.89 16.57 -8.05
CA THR A 88 -15.11 16.28 -8.82
C THR A 88 -16.14 15.58 -7.95
N ALA A 89 -15.76 14.49 -7.27
CA ALA A 89 -16.66 13.75 -6.39
C ALA A 89 -17.29 14.63 -5.30
N ARG A 90 -16.50 15.48 -4.63
CA ARG A 90 -17.03 16.43 -3.63
C ARG A 90 -17.92 17.50 -4.27
N LEU A 91 -17.50 18.08 -5.39
CA LEU A 91 -18.21 19.17 -6.05
C LEU A 91 -19.59 18.74 -6.55
N ILE A 92 -19.70 17.52 -7.11
CA ILE A 92 -20.98 17.06 -7.65
C ILE A 92 -21.88 16.41 -6.60
N HIS A 93 -21.34 15.94 -5.46
CA HIS A 93 -22.13 15.20 -4.47
C HIS A 93 -23.38 15.98 -4.04
N PRO A 94 -24.62 15.44 -4.18
CA PRO A 94 -25.86 16.22 -4.02
C PRO A 94 -26.02 16.86 -2.64
N THR A 95 -25.77 16.09 -1.58
CA THR A 95 -26.03 16.52 -0.20
C THR A 95 -24.78 16.98 0.55
N LYS A 96 -23.58 16.81 -0.03
CA LYS A 96 -22.27 16.87 0.66
C LYS A 96 -22.13 16.00 1.93
N HIS A 97 -23.09 15.12 2.20
CA HIS A 97 -23.14 14.30 3.41
C HIS A 97 -23.43 12.84 3.04
N LYS A 98 -22.83 11.88 3.75
CA LYS A 98 -23.17 10.48 3.55
C LYS A 98 -23.23 9.67 4.85
N PRO A 99 -24.16 8.71 4.96
CA PRO A 99 -24.20 7.74 6.05
C PRO A 99 -23.06 6.72 5.95
N CYS A 100 -22.61 6.20 7.08
CA CYS A 100 -21.65 5.10 7.14
C CYS A 100 -22.32 3.76 6.84
N LYS A 101 -21.72 2.93 5.97
CA LYS A 101 -22.21 1.59 5.64
C LYS A 101 -22.42 0.66 6.84
N ARG A 102 -21.63 0.84 7.91
CA ARG A 102 -21.65 -0.02 9.12
C ARG A 102 -22.61 0.51 10.18
N CYS A 103 -22.45 1.76 10.61
CA CYS A 103 -23.18 2.31 11.75
C CYS A 103 -24.22 3.39 11.38
N GLY A 104 -24.42 3.68 10.10
CA GLY A 104 -25.40 4.67 9.65
C GLY A 104 -25.03 6.14 9.89
N ARG A 105 -24.05 6.44 10.76
CA ARG A 105 -23.65 7.81 11.10
C ARG A 105 -23.39 8.64 9.84
N VAL A 106 -24.16 9.70 9.67
CA VAL A 106 -23.98 10.68 8.60
C VAL A 106 -22.80 11.58 8.94
N MET A 107 -21.91 11.78 7.96
CA MET A 107 -20.77 12.68 8.11
C MET A 107 -20.63 13.52 6.84
N GLU A 108 -20.08 14.71 7.03
CA GLU A 108 -19.84 15.68 5.97
C GLU A 108 -18.61 15.31 5.13
N LEU A 109 -18.65 15.58 3.84
CA LEU A 109 -17.59 15.24 2.88
C LEU A 109 -16.54 16.35 2.71
N ARG A 110 -16.81 17.54 3.25
CA ARG A 110 -15.87 18.66 3.35
C ARG A 110 -14.84 18.40 4.45
N TYR A 111 -13.71 19.09 4.38
CA TYR A 111 -12.61 18.95 5.33
C TYR A 111 -12.90 19.71 6.63
N VAL A 112 -13.89 19.24 7.39
CA VAL A 112 -14.38 19.93 8.59
C VAL A 112 -13.92 19.29 9.90
N TYR A 113 -13.44 18.05 9.88
CA TYR A 113 -13.11 17.30 11.11
C TYR A 113 -11.64 17.48 11.49
N PRO A 114 -11.32 18.00 12.70
CA PRO A 114 -9.96 18.08 13.21
C PRO A 114 -9.21 16.75 13.15
N SER A 115 -8.00 16.78 12.60
CA SER A 115 -7.10 15.64 12.62
C SER A 115 -6.38 15.52 13.97
N ASN A 116 -5.75 14.37 14.21
CA ASN A 116 -4.84 14.20 15.35
C ASN A 116 -3.72 15.25 15.40
N SER A 117 -3.29 15.77 14.24
CA SER A 117 -2.26 16.81 14.19
C SER A 117 -2.77 18.14 14.74
N LEU A 118 -4.01 18.52 14.40
CA LEU A 118 -4.62 19.73 14.95
C LEU A 118 -4.88 19.58 16.44
N ASN A 119 -5.45 18.45 16.86
CA ASN A 119 -5.70 18.18 18.28
C ASN A 119 -4.42 18.23 19.13
N LYS A 120 -3.29 17.75 18.59
CA LYS A 120 -1.98 17.89 19.25
C LYS A 120 -1.52 19.34 19.38
N ARG A 121 -1.71 20.16 18.34
CA ARG A 121 -1.35 21.59 18.38
C ARG A 121 -2.18 22.36 19.41
N VAL A 122 -3.48 22.05 19.49
CA VAL A 122 -4.38 22.61 20.50
C VAL A 122 -3.87 22.24 21.89
N LYS A 123 -3.61 20.96 22.18
CA LYS A 123 -3.07 20.51 23.47
C LYS A 123 -1.70 21.08 23.86
N GLN A 124 -0.96 21.68 22.93
CA GLN A 124 0.34 22.30 23.18
C GLN A 124 0.23 23.80 23.53
N LEU A 125 -0.98 24.36 23.54
CA LEU A 125 -1.21 25.72 23.99
C LEU A 125 -1.05 25.78 25.51
N SER A 126 -0.24 26.72 26.01
CA SER A 126 0.18 26.79 27.41
C SER A 126 -0.96 27.02 28.42
N TYR A 127 -2.10 27.49 27.95
CA TYR A 127 -3.29 27.78 28.75
C TYR A 127 -4.38 26.70 28.62
N ILE A 128 -4.13 25.63 27.86
CA ILE A 128 -5.04 24.48 27.78
C ILE A 128 -4.58 23.42 28.77
N ASP A 129 -5.44 23.08 29.70
CA ASP A 129 -5.22 22.00 30.65
C ASP A 129 -5.87 20.67 30.19
N ASP A 130 -5.67 19.61 30.97
CA ASP A 130 -6.20 18.28 30.70
C ASP A 130 -7.74 18.20 30.78
N THR A 131 -8.42 19.27 31.23
CA THR A 131 -9.89 19.31 31.35
C THR A 131 -10.57 19.63 30.02
N PHE A 132 -9.87 20.17 29.02
CA PHE A 132 -10.45 20.45 27.71
C PHE A 132 -10.59 19.17 26.87
N PRO A 133 -11.82 18.68 26.61
CA PRO A 133 -11.99 17.40 25.96
C PRO A 133 -11.76 17.51 24.45
N VAL A 134 -11.09 16.48 23.91
CA VAL A 134 -11.10 16.22 22.46
C VAL A 134 -12.38 15.49 22.12
N VAL A 135 -13.25 16.14 21.36
CA VAL A 135 -14.54 15.56 20.97
C VAL A 135 -14.38 14.83 19.64
N ALA A 136 -14.68 13.53 19.62
CA ALA A 136 -14.55 12.73 18.42
C ALA A 136 -15.54 13.19 17.33
N PHE A 137 -15.01 13.47 16.14
CA PHE A 137 -15.78 13.91 14.97
C PHE A 137 -16.52 15.24 15.16
N GLU A 138 -16.01 16.13 16.01
CA GLU A 138 -16.47 17.52 16.03
C GLU A 138 -16.06 18.29 14.76
N HIS A 139 -16.80 19.34 14.43
CA HIS A 139 -16.41 20.25 13.36
C HIS A 139 -15.39 21.27 13.87
N ILE A 140 -14.52 21.74 12.98
CA ILE A 140 -13.51 22.74 13.30
C ILE A 140 -14.11 24.02 13.85
N GLU A 141 -15.26 24.45 13.32
CA GLU A 141 -16.00 25.61 13.82
C GLU A 141 -16.41 25.41 15.28
N SER A 142 -16.99 24.25 15.61
CA SER A 142 -17.34 23.91 17.00
C SER A 142 -16.13 23.86 17.91
N LEU A 143 -14.99 23.31 17.45
CA LEU A 143 -13.74 23.32 18.21
C LEU A 143 -13.28 24.76 18.50
N VAL A 144 -13.30 25.64 17.51
CA VAL A 144 -12.88 27.05 17.67
C VAL A 144 -13.83 27.80 18.61
N THR A 145 -15.14 27.62 18.47
CA THR A 145 -16.13 28.18 19.39
C THR A 145 -15.87 27.74 20.83
N ARG A 146 -15.72 26.42 21.08
CA ARG A 146 -15.44 25.91 22.43
C ARG A 146 -14.12 26.44 23.00
N LEU A 147 -13.10 26.60 22.16
CA LEU A 147 -11.83 27.19 22.60
C LEU A 147 -12.02 28.63 23.06
N VAL A 148 -12.70 29.46 22.27
CA VAL A 148 -12.96 30.86 22.61
C VAL A 148 -13.86 30.98 23.85
N GLU A 149 -14.91 30.15 23.95
CA GLU A 149 -15.79 30.12 25.13
C GLU A 149 -15.05 29.72 26.41
N SER A 150 -14.10 28.77 26.31
CA SER A 150 -13.38 28.26 27.49
C SER A 150 -12.20 29.14 27.90
N PHE A 151 -11.52 29.78 26.94
CA PHE A 151 -10.23 30.42 27.17
C PHE A 151 -10.19 31.90 26.78
N GLY A 152 -11.24 32.46 26.18
CA GLY A 152 -11.34 33.88 25.84
C GLY A 152 -10.42 34.33 24.70
N GLU A 153 -10.14 35.64 24.66
CA GLU A 153 -9.48 36.30 23.52
C GLU A 153 -8.07 35.80 23.19
N GLN A 154 -7.35 35.23 24.17
CA GLN A 154 -6.00 34.67 23.94
C GLN A 154 -5.98 33.59 22.85
N VAL A 155 -7.12 32.94 22.58
CA VAL A 155 -7.27 31.96 21.48
C VAL A 155 -7.00 32.60 20.12
N PHE A 156 -7.46 33.82 19.88
CA PHE A 156 -7.31 34.49 18.59
C PHE A 156 -5.83 34.68 18.21
N SER A 157 -4.97 34.96 19.20
CA SER A 157 -3.52 35.03 19.00
C SER A 157 -2.89 33.69 18.60
N ALA A 158 -3.50 32.56 18.98
CA ALA A 158 -3.00 31.22 18.71
C ALA A 158 -3.54 30.64 17.40
N LEU A 159 -4.73 31.05 16.94
CA LEU A 159 -5.38 30.56 15.71
C LEU A 159 -4.47 30.61 14.48
N PRO A 160 -3.75 31.72 14.18
CA PRO A 160 -2.82 31.77 13.05
C PRO A 160 -1.73 30.70 13.10
N ARG A 161 -1.25 30.35 14.30
CA ARG A 161 -0.21 29.34 14.50
C ARG A 161 -0.77 27.93 14.34
N ILE A 162 -1.91 27.64 14.97
CA ILE A 162 -2.45 26.26 14.97
C ILE A 162 -3.10 25.88 13.65
N LEU A 163 -3.69 26.84 12.91
CA LEU A 163 -4.35 26.62 11.62
C LEU A 163 -3.39 26.71 10.42
N ARG A 164 -2.15 27.17 10.60
CA ARG A 164 -1.17 27.23 9.51
C ARG A 164 -0.87 25.86 8.90
N THR A 165 -0.85 25.80 7.58
CA THR A 165 -0.38 24.63 6.80
C THR A 165 0.62 25.07 5.73
N SER A 166 1.25 24.12 5.03
CA SER A 166 2.12 24.43 3.90
C SER A 166 1.39 25.11 2.73
N ALA A 167 0.07 24.95 2.63
CA ALA A 167 -0.73 25.47 1.53
C ALA A 167 -1.58 26.69 1.91
N ILE A 168 -1.75 26.96 3.22
CA ILE A 168 -2.64 28.00 3.72
C ILE A 168 -1.95 28.76 4.84
N SER A 169 -1.77 30.06 4.62
CA SER A 169 -1.40 31.02 5.66
C SER A 169 -2.67 31.69 6.17
N PRO A 170 -3.01 31.58 7.47
CA PRO A 170 -4.12 32.33 8.04
C PRO A 170 -3.90 33.84 7.90
N PRO A 171 -4.96 34.62 7.64
CA PRO A 171 -4.91 36.08 7.60
C PRO A 171 -4.76 36.67 9.01
N GLU A 172 -4.44 37.95 9.05
CA GLU A 172 -4.64 38.78 10.24
C GLU A 172 -6.12 39.17 10.29
N LEU A 173 -6.79 38.84 11.39
CA LEU A 173 -8.21 39.13 11.63
C LEU A 173 -8.35 39.74 13.02
N GLU A 174 -9.39 40.56 13.17
CA GLU A 174 -9.82 41.05 14.47
C GLU A 174 -10.13 39.88 15.43
N PRO A 175 -9.98 40.06 16.75
CA PRO A 175 -10.26 39.02 17.76
C PRO A 175 -11.77 38.83 17.96
N LYS A 176 -12.49 38.50 16.89
CA LYS A 176 -13.93 38.25 16.85
C LYS A 176 -14.20 36.85 16.34
N LEU A 177 -15.01 36.09 17.08
CA LEU A 177 -15.30 34.70 16.76
C LEU A 177 -15.95 34.59 15.37
N GLU A 178 -16.88 35.49 15.05
CA GLU A 178 -17.62 35.51 13.79
C GLU A 178 -16.71 35.69 12.57
N ASP A 179 -15.67 36.53 12.69
CA ASP A 179 -14.71 36.77 11.61
C ASP A 179 -13.84 35.54 11.34
N TRP A 180 -13.40 34.87 12.41
CA TRP A 180 -12.65 33.62 12.32
C TRP A 180 -13.49 32.47 11.76
N LEU A 181 -14.73 32.30 12.23
CA LEU A 181 -15.63 31.26 11.73
C LEU A 181 -15.96 31.48 10.25
N ARG A 182 -16.24 32.72 9.84
CA ARG A 182 -16.48 33.07 8.44
C ARG A 182 -15.29 32.76 7.56
N TRP A 183 -14.07 33.14 7.98
CA TRP A 183 -12.86 32.79 7.24
C TRP A 183 -12.64 31.27 7.17
N ILE A 184 -12.91 30.55 8.26
CA ILE A 184 -12.81 29.09 8.29
C ILE A 184 -13.73 28.46 7.25
N GLU A 185 -15.00 28.89 7.19
CA GLU A 185 -15.99 28.33 6.28
C GLU A 185 -15.74 28.72 4.81
N GLU A 186 -15.42 29.98 4.55
CA GLU A 186 -15.33 30.50 3.18
C GLU A 186 -13.96 30.24 2.51
N LYS A 187 -12.90 30.09 3.29
CA LYS A 187 -11.52 30.00 2.78
C LYS A 187 -10.77 28.78 3.29
N TYR A 188 -10.83 28.51 4.59
CA TYR A 188 -10.03 27.44 5.19
C TYR A 188 -10.51 26.05 4.79
N ILE A 189 -11.78 25.72 5.04
CA ILE A 189 -12.39 24.42 4.70
C ILE A 189 -12.32 24.13 3.19
N PRO A 190 -12.65 25.07 2.28
CA PRO A 190 -12.49 24.89 0.83
C PRO A 190 -11.05 24.66 0.39
N GLY A 191 -10.06 25.15 1.15
CA GLY A 191 -8.64 24.91 0.91
C GLY A 191 -8.17 23.48 1.21
N GLU A 192 -9.03 22.62 1.75
CA GLU A 192 -8.74 21.22 2.11
C GLU A 192 -7.43 21.04 2.93
N PRO A 193 -7.29 21.75 4.06
CA PRO A 193 -6.07 21.78 4.85
C PRO A 193 -5.69 20.38 5.33
N SER A 194 -4.39 20.08 5.32
CA SER A 194 -3.85 18.77 5.70
C SER A 194 -4.08 18.39 7.16
N ILE A 195 -4.49 19.35 8.00
CA ILE A 195 -4.78 19.16 9.42
C ILE A 195 -6.28 18.97 9.72
N LEU A 196 -7.14 19.05 8.71
CA LEU A 196 -8.53 18.62 8.77
C LEU A 196 -8.73 17.37 7.91
N SER A 197 -9.86 16.71 8.11
CA SER A 197 -10.21 15.49 7.40
C SER A 197 -11.68 15.52 6.98
N PRO A 198 -12.04 14.88 5.84
CA PRO A 198 -13.42 14.67 5.47
C PRO A 198 -13.99 13.45 6.20
N GLY A 199 -15.31 13.45 6.39
CA GLY A 199 -16.03 12.34 7.03
C GLY A 199 -15.94 11.03 6.25
N ALA A 200 -15.73 11.10 4.93
CA ALA A 200 -15.33 9.96 4.12
C ALA A 200 -14.27 10.36 3.09
N MET A 201 -13.25 9.52 2.95
CA MET A 201 -12.20 9.73 1.95
C MET A 201 -12.71 9.36 0.56
N SER A 202 -12.27 10.09 -0.47
CA SER A 202 -12.58 9.74 -1.85
C SER A 202 -12.01 8.36 -2.22
N ASN A 203 -12.81 7.59 -2.95
CA ASN A 203 -12.49 6.27 -3.50
C ASN A 203 -13.07 6.11 -4.91
N ALA A 204 -13.14 7.20 -5.67
CA ALA A 204 -13.49 7.16 -7.08
C ALA A 204 -12.35 6.51 -7.89
N PRO A 205 -12.63 5.75 -8.96
CA PRO A 205 -13.95 5.36 -9.49
C PRO A 205 -14.51 4.07 -8.85
N ASP A 206 -13.83 3.52 -7.83
CA ASP A 206 -14.13 2.20 -7.25
C ASP A 206 -15.48 2.19 -6.49
N ARG A 207 -15.99 3.34 -6.07
CA ARG A 207 -17.30 3.52 -5.42
C ARG A 207 -18.17 4.43 -6.26
N PHE A 208 -19.46 4.11 -6.32
CA PHE A 208 -20.44 4.79 -7.17
C PHE A 208 -20.52 6.30 -6.89
N ASP A 209 -20.66 6.68 -5.62
CA ASP A 209 -20.68 8.07 -5.15
C ASP A 209 -19.31 8.76 -5.15
N GLY A 210 -18.23 7.99 -5.36
CA GLY A 210 -16.85 8.46 -5.32
C GLY A 210 -16.20 8.47 -3.94
N PHE A 211 -16.83 7.90 -2.90
CA PHE A 211 -16.33 7.90 -1.52
C PHE A 211 -16.25 6.51 -0.91
N HIS A 212 -15.36 6.32 0.06
CA HIS A 212 -15.33 5.10 0.86
C HIS A 212 -16.70 4.86 1.52
N SER A 213 -17.19 3.61 1.46
CA SER A 213 -18.47 3.26 2.06
C SER A 213 -18.45 3.38 3.59
N PHE A 214 -17.29 3.19 4.21
CA PHE A 214 -17.07 3.44 5.64
C PHE A 214 -16.60 4.88 5.85
N ASN A 215 -17.31 5.59 6.72
CA ASN A 215 -16.90 6.91 7.19
C ASN A 215 -15.77 6.78 8.22
N GLN A 216 -15.18 7.92 8.60
CA GLN A 216 -14.10 8.01 9.59
C GLN A 216 -14.44 7.30 10.91
N CYS A 217 -15.73 7.26 11.29
CA CYS A 217 -16.23 6.59 12.49
C CYS A 217 -15.98 5.07 12.55
N CYS A 218 -15.88 4.38 11.42
CA CYS A 218 -15.73 2.92 11.40
C CYS A 218 -14.59 2.43 10.51
N ARG A 219 -13.94 3.33 9.76
CA ARG A 219 -12.96 2.94 8.73
C ARG A 219 -11.76 2.19 9.31
N SER A 220 -11.21 2.64 10.42
CA SER A 220 -10.01 2.03 11.03
C SER A 220 -10.23 0.57 11.47
N GLU A 221 -11.44 0.20 11.83
CA GLU A 221 -11.79 -1.15 12.30
C GLU A 221 -12.30 -2.05 11.17
N ALA A 222 -13.04 -1.47 10.22
CA ALA A 222 -13.69 -2.22 9.14
C ALA A 222 -12.80 -2.41 7.90
N ASP A 223 -11.85 -1.50 7.66
CA ASP A 223 -10.90 -1.56 6.55
C ASP A 223 -9.62 -2.30 7.00
N ARG A 224 -9.71 -3.63 7.11
CA ARG A 224 -8.64 -4.54 7.62
C ARG A 224 -7.37 -4.62 6.76
N GLY A 225 -7.18 -3.69 5.81
CA GLY A 225 -6.01 -3.62 4.94
C GLY A 225 -4.83 -2.79 5.47
N ARG A 226 -5.02 -2.03 6.55
CA ARG A 226 -3.99 -1.12 7.11
C ARG A 226 -4.11 -1.02 8.64
N ASN A 227 -3.59 -2.01 9.37
CA ASN A 227 -3.46 -1.89 10.83
C ASN A 227 -2.43 -0.80 11.17
N LYS A 228 -2.76 0.09 12.11
CA LYS A 228 -1.92 1.24 12.51
C LYS A 228 -0.58 0.81 13.10
N SER A 229 -0.54 -0.35 13.78
CA SER A 229 0.68 -0.99 14.28
C SER A 229 1.66 -1.36 13.15
N ASN A 230 1.14 -1.70 11.96
CA ASN A 230 1.95 -2.07 10.80
C ASN A 230 2.66 -0.88 10.13
N LEU A 231 2.20 0.36 10.39
CA LEU A 231 2.68 1.57 9.73
C LEU A 231 3.68 2.38 10.57
N GLN A 232 3.92 2.01 11.83
CA GLN A 232 4.56 2.88 12.82
C GLN A 232 6.04 2.59 13.14
N SER A 233 6.69 1.58 12.55
CA SER A 233 8.15 1.40 12.67
C SER A 233 8.88 2.08 11.50
N TYR A 234 9.09 3.40 11.65
CA TYR A 234 9.68 4.26 10.64
C TYR A 234 11.19 4.04 10.50
N THR A 235 11.57 3.20 9.53
CA THR A 235 12.69 3.32 8.56
C THR A 235 12.94 2.00 7.84
N THR A 236 12.32 0.90 8.28
CA THR A 236 12.51 -0.43 7.68
C THR A 236 11.35 -0.86 6.80
N ASP A 237 11.62 -1.14 5.52
CA ASP A 237 10.60 -1.69 4.63
C ASP A 237 10.45 -3.20 4.85
N ARG A 238 9.53 -3.56 5.74
CA ARG A 238 9.24 -4.95 6.11
C ARG A 238 8.80 -5.84 4.95
N ARG A 239 8.40 -5.27 3.81
CA ARG A 239 7.89 -6.02 2.66
C ARG A 239 8.93 -6.99 2.12
N VAL A 240 10.22 -6.73 2.36
CA VAL A 240 11.30 -7.64 1.98
C VAL A 240 11.16 -9.00 2.69
N PHE A 241 10.75 -8.98 3.97
CA PHE A 241 10.51 -10.19 4.76
C PHE A 241 9.11 -10.76 4.51
N GLU A 242 8.10 -9.90 4.40
CA GLU A 242 6.72 -10.35 4.16
C GLU A 242 6.53 -11.07 2.82
N TYR A 243 7.38 -10.75 1.85
CA TYR A 243 7.36 -11.35 0.51
C TYR A 243 8.56 -12.23 0.21
N TRP A 244 9.39 -12.53 1.23
CA TRP A 244 10.51 -13.47 1.12
C TRP A 244 11.46 -13.14 -0.03
N THR A 245 11.72 -11.84 -0.23
CA THR A 245 12.60 -11.33 -1.29
C THR A 245 14.01 -11.10 -0.75
N GLU A 246 14.99 -11.27 -1.63
CA GLU A 246 16.40 -11.05 -1.31
C GLU A 246 16.79 -9.56 -1.35
N GLY A 247 18.00 -9.24 -0.93
CA GLY A 247 18.64 -7.94 -1.06
C GLY A 247 19.21 -7.43 0.26
N ASP A 248 20.19 -6.53 0.15
CA ASP A 248 20.79 -5.86 1.30
C ASP A 248 19.83 -4.81 1.88
N TRP A 249 18.90 -5.32 2.67
CA TRP A 249 17.91 -4.53 3.38
C TRP A 249 18.54 -3.62 4.44
N ILE A 250 19.77 -3.84 4.93
CA ILE A 250 20.42 -2.88 5.85
C ILE A 250 20.85 -1.66 5.07
N ALA A 251 21.57 -1.85 3.96
CA ALA A 251 21.96 -0.78 3.05
C ALA A 251 20.72 -0.01 2.59
N ALA A 252 19.70 -0.71 2.12
CA ALA A 252 18.52 -0.08 1.58
C ALA A 252 17.75 0.72 2.65
N ASN A 253 17.51 0.16 3.85
CA ASN A 253 16.84 0.89 4.94
C ASN A 253 17.65 2.10 5.41
N ARG A 254 18.99 1.99 5.46
CA ARG A 254 19.88 3.12 5.80
C ARG A 254 19.74 4.24 4.77
N LEU A 255 19.77 3.90 3.48
CA LEU A 255 19.61 4.86 2.40
C LEU A 255 18.22 5.52 2.40
N MET A 256 17.15 4.78 2.67
CA MET A 256 15.81 5.35 2.87
C MET A 256 15.80 6.41 3.98
N GLY A 257 16.51 6.14 5.09
CA GLY A 257 16.71 7.09 6.18
C GLY A 257 17.47 8.35 5.73
N GLN A 258 18.55 8.19 4.96
CA GLN A 258 19.36 9.30 4.44
C GLN A 258 18.60 10.14 3.42
N ILE A 259 17.79 9.55 2.55
CA ILE A 259 16.94 10.28 1.61
C ILE A 259 16.04 11.27 2.34
N ARG A 260 15.42 10.84 3.44
CA ARG A 260 14.54 11.70 4.24
C ARG A 260 15.31 12.84 4.91
N ALA A 261 16.54 12.58 5.35
CA ALA A 261 17.35 13.53 6.10
C ALA A 261 18.08 14.55 5.20
N ILE A 262 18.63 14.10 4.07
CA ILE A 262 19.53 14.87 3.20
C ILE A 262 18.80 15.37 1.96
N PHE A 263 18.03 14.50 1.29
CA PHE A 263 17.41 14.77 -0.01
C PHE A 263 15.91 15.05 0.08
N GLY A 264 15.40 15.35 1.28
CA GLY A 264 13.98 15.62 1.48
C GLY A 264 13.48 16.78 0.63
N GLY A 265 14.32 17.80 0.40
CA GLY A 265 14.00 18.99 -0.40
C GLY A 265 14.11 18.81 -1.92
N GLU A 266 14.67 17.70 -2.39
CA GLU A 266 14.85 17.44 -3.82
C GLU A 266 13.52 17.35 -4.57
N SER A 267 13.56 17.70 -5.85
CA SER A 267 12.36 17.63 -6.70
C SER A 267 11.92 16.19 -6.97
N CYS A 268 10.60 16.01 -7.06
CA CYS A 268 10.00 14.72 -7.40
C CYS A 268 10.26 14.39 -8.87
N LEU A 269 10.35 13.10 -9.22
CA LEU A 269 10.43 12.62 -10.62
C LEU A 269 9.48 13.35 -11.59
N ASN A 270 8.31 13.72 -11.09
CA ASN A 270 7.26 14.34 -11.87
C ASN A 270 7.27 15.88 -11.76
N GLY A 271 8.38 16.51 -11.38
CA GLY A 271 8.53 17.96 -11.26
C GLY A 271 7.79 18.60 -10.08
N HIS A 272 7.20 17.82 -9.18
CA HIS A 272 6.50 18.35 -8.00
C HIS A 272 7.49 18.81 -6.92
N PRO A 273 7.21 19.92 -6.21
CA PRO A 273 7.98 20.30 -5.04
C PRO A 273 7.86 19.23 -3.95
N GLY A 274 8.95 19.01 -3.22
CA GLY A 274 9.04 18.03 -2.15
C GLY A 274 8.05 18.25 -0.98
N PRO A 275 8.17 17.48 0.13
CA PRO A 275 9.27 16.57 0.39
C PRO A 275 9.17 15.25 -0.38
N CYS A 276 10.30 14.80 -0.91
CA CYS A 276 10.43 13.52 -1.57
C CYS A 276 10.70 12.38 -0.58
N SER A 277 10.30 11.18 -0.98
CA SER A 277 10.50 9.93 -0.25
C SER A 277 11.12 8.90 -1.18
N ALA A 278 11.77 7.90 -0.57
CA ALA A 278 12.32 6.76 -1.27
C ALA A 278 11.21 5.90 -1.89
N ASP A 279 11.20 5.79 -3.22
CA ASP A 279 10.38 4.83 -3.97
C ASP A 279 11.26 3.78 -4.64
N HIS A 280 10.79 2.54 -4.67
CA HIS A 280 11.57 1.44 -5.24
C HIS A 280 11.47 1.45 -6.76
N ILE A 281 12.61 1.35 -7.44
CA ILE A 281 12.66 1.00 -8.87
C ILE A 281 12.67 -0.53 -8.94
N GLY A 282 11.56 -1.12 -9.37
CA GLY A 282 11.28 -2.53 -9.14
C GLY A 282 10.68 -2.76 -7.75
N PRO A 283 9.34 -2.77 -7.61
CA PRO A 283 8.70 -2.93 -6.31
C PRO A 283 9.00 -4.30 -5.67
N ILE A 284 9.40 -4.32 -4.39
CA ILE A 284 9.60 -5.56 -3.60
C ILE A 284 8.40 -6.51 -3.70
N SER A 285 7.19 -5.95 -3.70
CA SER A 285 5.96 -6.75 -3.82
C SER A 285 5.80 -7.49 -5.16
N LEU A 286 6.70 -7.30 -6.12
CA LEU A 286 6.76 -8.04 -7.38
C LEU A 286 7.97 -9.01 -7.42
N GLY A 287 8.71 -9.15 -6.32
CA GLY A 287 9.86 -10.03 -6.21
C GLY A 287 11.20 -9.39 -6.57
N PHE A 288 11.25 -8.07 -6.73
CA PHE A 288 12.51 -7.33 -6.88
C PHE A 288 13.26 -7.27 -5.55
N THR A 289 14.58 -7.22 -5.63
CA THR A 289 15.44 -7.19 -4.44
C THR A 289 15.30 -5.87 -3.69
N HIS A 290 15.46 -5.91 -2.37
CA HIS A 290 15.54 -4.69 -1.56
C HIS A 290 16.96 -4.11 -1.65
N ARG A 291 17.22 -3.41 -2.75
CA ARG A 291 18.52 -2.80 -3.06
C ARG A 291 18.61 -1.35 -2.59
N PRO A 292 19.81 -0.85 -2.24
CA PRO A 292 20.02 0.55 -1.89
C PRO A 292 20.02 1.44 -3.14
N GLU A 293 18.90 1.48 -3.87
CA GLU A 293 18.71 2.42 -4.97
C GLU A 293 17.24 2.82 -5.05
N PHE A 294 16.98 4.12 -4.95
CA PHE A 294 15.62 4.64 -4.87
C PHE A 294 15.39 5.80 -5.83
N GLN A 295 14.19 5.84 -6.38
CA GLN A 295 13.63 6.98 -7.07
C GLN A 295 13.03 7.95 -6.05
N LEU A 296 13.28 9.24 -6.19
CA LEU A 296 12.63 10.29 -5.41
C LEU A 296 11.22 10.57 -5.93
N LEU A 297 10.22 10.27 -5.09
CA LEU A 297 8.83 10.61 -5.34
C LEU A 297 8.21 11.32 -4.15
N CYS A 298 7.47 12.40 -4.41
CA CYS A 298 6.60 13.00 -3.41
C CYS A 298 5.44 12.04 -3.05
N LYS A 299 4.86 12.21 -1.86
CA LYS A 299 3.83 11.31 -1.32
C LYS A 299 2.65 11.04 -2.26
N PRO A 300 2.07 12.04 -2.97
CA PRO A 300 1.01 11.79 -3.96
C PRO A 300 1.47 10.90 -5.12
N CYS A 301 2.65 11.16 -5.68
CA CYS A 301 3.20 10.38 -6.79
C CYS A 301 3.50 8.93 -6.39
N ASN A 302 4.15 8.74 -5.25
CA ASN A 302 4.43 7.41 -4.71
C ASN A 302 3.12 6.63 -4.49
N SER A 303 2.12 7.25 -3.87
CA SER A 303 0.81 6.63 -3.69
C SER A 303 0.09 6.32 -5.01
N ALA A 304 0.28 7.12 -6.05
CA ALA A 304 -0.33 6.90 -7.36
C ALA A 304 0.34 5.76 -8.14
N LYS A 305 1.69 5.69 -8.10
CA LYS A 305 2.49 4.60 -8.69
C LYS A 305 2.18 3.27 -8.01
N ASN A 306 2.15 3.25 -6.68
CA ASN A 306 1.95 2.04 -5.88
C ASN A 306 2.96 0.96 -6.32
N ASN A 307 2.56 -0.31 -6.44
CA ASN A 307 3.45 -1.38 -6.88
C ASN A 307 3.49 -1.62 -8.40
N ARG A 308 3.27 -0.59 -9.21
CA ARG A 308 3.26 -0.71 -10.67
C ARG A 308 4.60 -0.27 -11.23
N MET A 309 5.16 -1.06 -12.14
CA MET A 309 6.29 -0.64 -12.94
C MET A 309 5.82 0.11 -14.19
N THR A 310 6.61 1.09 -14.58
CA THR A 310 6.57 1.81 -15.87
C THR A 310 7.60 1.22 -16.83
N LEU A 311 7.53 1.58 -18.11
CA LEU A 311 8.57 1.28 -19.09
C LEU A 311 9.94 1.77 -18.59
N ARG A 312 10.00 2.99 -18.04
CA ARG A 312 11.23 3.57 -17.48
C ARG A 312 11.83 2.70 -16.38
N ASP A 313 11.01 2.21 -15.46
CA ASP A 313 11.49 1.31 -14.40
C ASP A 313 12.12 0.05 -15.01
N VAL A 314 11.47 -0.58 -16.01
CA VAL A 314 11.96 -1.80 -16.66
C VAL A 314 13.24 -1.57 -17.44
N VAL A 315 13.35 -0.47 -18.18
CA VAL A 315 14.56 -0.08 -18.92
C VAL A 315 15.72 0.14 -17.95
N HIS A 316 15.48 0.87 -16.85
CA HIS A 316 16.48 1.11 -15.82
C HIS A 316 16.98 -0.21 -15.21
N LEU A 317 16.07 -1.10 -14.81
CA LEU A 317 16.41 -2.40 -14.23
C LEU A 317 17.21 -3.29 -15.18
N LYS A 318 16.92 -3.27 -16.49
CA LYS A 318 17.75 -3.96 -17.50
C LYS A 318 19.16 -3.38 -17.56
N GLY A 319 19.29 -2.05 -17.49
CA GLY A 319 20.59 -1.37 -17.48
C GLY A 319 21.43 -1.72 -16.24
N VAL A 320 20.78 -1.80 -15.07
CA VAL A 320 21.40 -2.25 -13.82
C VAL A 320 21.84 -3.71 -13.92
N GLU A 321 20.97 -4.59 -14.40
CA GLU A 321 21.30 -6.01 -14.57
C GLU A 321 22.45 -6.23 -15.57
N ALA A 322 22.56 -5.41 -16.62
CA ALA A 322 23.69 -5.44 -17.55
C ALA A 322 25.03 -5.11 -16.88
N LYS A 323 25.01 -4.37 -15.76
CA LYS A 323 26.18 -4.13 -14.89
C LYS A 323 26.45 -5.27 -13.90
N ARG A 324 25.76 -6.42 -14.07
CA ARG A 324 25.83 -7.61 -13.22
C ARG A 324 25.32 -7.41 -11.79
N GLU A 325 24.54 -6.36 -11.56
CA GLU A 325 23.82 -6.18 -10.30
C GLU A 325 22.54 -7.03 -10.27
N LYS A 326 22.25 -7.62 -9.10
CA LYS A 326 21.06 -8.44 -8.90
C LYS A 326 19.83 -7.57 -8.64
N VAL A 327 18.97 -7.45 -9.64
CA VAL A 327 17.75 -6.64 -9.55
C VAL A 327 16.54 -7.40 -9.00
N ILE A 328 16.49 -8.72 -9.18
CA ILE A 328 15.31 -9.51 -8.84
C ILE A 328 15.70 -10.78 -8.07
N SER A 329 14.83 -11.22 -7.16
CA SER A 329 15.08 -12.40 -6.33
C SER A 329 15.00 -13.69 -7.15
N TRP A 330 15.70 -14.73 -6.69
CA TRP A 330 15.85 -16.03 -7.37
C TRP A 330 14.51 -16.62 -7.84
N HIS A 331 13.46 -16.44 -7.04
CA HIS A 331 12.14 -17.01 -7.29
C HIS A 331 11.37 -16.31 -8.42
N SER A 332 11.80 -15.13 -8.84
CA SER A 332 11.17 -14.35 -9.92
C SER A 332 12.09 -14.16 -11.12
N GLN A 333 13.38 -14.46 -10.99
CA GLN A 333 14.40 -14.32 -12.03
C GLN A 333 13.97 -14.97 -13.36
N ALA A 334 13.54 -16.23 -13.33
CA ALA A 334 13.16 -16.95 -14.55
C ALA A 334 12.01 -16.28 -15.33
N LEU A 335 11.03 -15.68 -14.64
CA LEU A 335 9.91 -14.98 -15.29
C LEU A 335 10.35 -13.61 -15.81
N TRP A 336 11.17 -12.89 -15.03
CA TRP A 336 11.77 -11.64 -15.45
C TRP A 336 12.59 -11.83 -16.73
N ASP A 337 13.48 -12.82 -16.78
CA ASP A 337 14.32 -13.08 -17.95
C ASP A 337 13.52 -13.40 -19.20
N LYS A 338 12.43 -14.17 -19.05
CA LYS A 338 11.54 -14.50 -20.17
C LYS A 338 10.78 -13.30 -20.73
N ARG A 339 10.51 -12.26 -19.93
CA ARG A 339 9.53 -11.21 -20.28
C ARG A 339 10.03 -9.77 -20.20
N LYS A 340 11.19 -9.49 -19.62
CA LYS A 340 11.77 -8.12 -19.55
C LYS A 340 11.98 -7.49 -20.92
N HIS A 341 12.24 -8.30 -21.95
CA HIS A 341 12.39 -7.85 -23.34
C HIS A 341 11.06 -7.75 -24.10
N SER A 342 9.95 -8.25 -23.54
CA SER A 342 8.60 -8.09 -24.11
C SER A 342 7.93 -6.77 -23.70
N VAL A 343 8.58 -5.95 -22.88
CA VAL A 343 8.05 -4.66 -22.42
C VAL A 343 8.46 -3.57 -23.41
N ALA A 344 7.46 -2.98 -24.08
CA ALA A 344 7.63 -1.90 -25.06
C ALA A 344 7.01 -0.58 -24.58
N ASP A 345 6.09 -0.62 -23.61
CA ASP A 345 5.32 0.52 -23.12
C ASP A 345 4.85 0.30 -21.66
N ASP A 346 4.13 1.28 -21.10
CA ASP A 346 3.58 1.20 -19.74
C ASP A 346 2.48 0.13 -19.58
N GLU A 347 1.77 -0.25 -20.67
CA GLU A 347 0.76 -1.32 -20.63
C GLU A 347 1.44 -2.66 -20.39
N THR A 348 2.45 -2.97 -21.21
CA THR A 348 3.24 -4.20 -21.16
C THR A 348 4.11 -4.26 -19.89
N ALA A 349 4.60 -3.12 -19.38
CA ALA A 349 5.25 -3.04 -18.07
C ALA A 349 4.27 -3.39 -16.93
N ARG A 350 3.02 -2.90 -17.04
CA ARG A 350 1.95 -3.23 -16.09
C ARG A 350 1.51 -4.69 -16.22
N ARG A 351 1.52 -5.26 -17.41
CA ARG A 351 1.26 -6.67 -17.68
C ARG A 351 2.29 -7.56 -17.00
N LEU A 352 3.59 -7.26 -17.18
CA LEU A 352 4.68 -7.92 -16.47
C LEU A 352 4.52 -7.79 -14.95
N SER A 353 4.14 -6.60 -14.46
CA SER A 353 3.88 -6.39 -13.03
C SER A 353 2.78 -7.31 -12.47
N LYS A 354 1.73 -7.61 -13.26
CA LYS A 354 0.66 -8.53 -12.83
C LYS A 354 1.16 -9.99 -12.81
N LEU A 355 1.94 -10.40 -13.80
CA LEU A 355 2.53 -11.74 -13.88
C LEU A 355 3.47 -12.00 -12.69
N LEU A 356 4.39 -11.08 -12.42
CA LEU A 356 5.30 -11.15 -11.27
C LEU A 356 4.56 -11.21 -9.93
N ARG A 357 3.40 -10.54 -9.83
CA ARG A 357 2.55 -10.61 -8.64
C ARG A 357 1.97 -12.00 -8.40
N ASP A 358 1.52 -12.66 -9.47
CA ASP A 358 1.00 -14.03 -9.41
C ASP A 358 2.14 -15.06 -9.23
N ASN A 359 3.32 -14.80 -9.79
CA ASN A 359 4.54 -15.57 -9.52
C ASN A 359 4.87 -15.57 -8.02
N ARG A 360 4.93 -14.38 -7.41
CA ARG A 360 5.13 -14.25 -5.96
C ARG A 360 3.99 -14.90 -5.17
N HIS A 361 2.74 -14.82 -5.65
CA HIS A 361 1.64 -15.52 -4.96
C HIS A 361 1.79 -17.04 -4.99
N THR A 362 2.23 -17.59 -6.11
CA THR A 362 2.55 -19.01 -6.27
C THR A 362 3.71 -19.42 -5.37
N LEU A 363 4.78 -18.61 -5.32
CA LEU A 363 5.87 -18.81 -4.36
C LEU A 363 5.35 -18.90 -2.91
N MET A 364 4.56 -17.93 -2.45
CA MET A 364 4.02 -17.95 -1.09
C MET A 364 3.22 -19.23 -0.81
N SER A 365 2.52 -19.75 -1.81
CA SER A 365 1.79 -21.02 -1.69
C SER A 365 2.75 -22.21 -1.55
N ILE A 366 3.89 -22.21 -2.25
CA ILE A 366 4.91 -23.25 -2.13
C ILE A 366 5.62 -23.16 -0.78
N LEU A 367 6.02 -21.95 -0.34
CA LEU A 367 6.62 -21.74 0.98
C LEU A 367 5.67 -22.20 2.10
N ARG A 368 4.35 -21.97 1.95
CA ARG A 368 3.34 -22.47 2.88
C ARG A 368 3.24 -24.00 2.89
N LYS A 369 3.50 -24.69 1.78
CA LYS A 369 3.57 -26.17 1.76
C LYS A 369 4.79 -26.67 2.53
N ILE A 370 5.94 -26.03 2.32
CA ILE A 370 7.21 -26.36 3.01
C ILE A 370 7.08 -26.12 4.52
N GLU A 371 6.50 -24.98 4.90
CA GLU A 371 6.23 -24.65 6.31
C GLU A 371 5.29 -25.66 6.95
N LYS A 372 4.19 -26.05 6.28
CA LYS A 372 3.26 -27.07 6.79
C LYS A 372 3.89 -28.45 6.95
N ALA A 373 4.93 -28.74 6.17
CA ALA A 373 5.72 -29.96 6.29
C ALA A 373 6.77 -29.88 7.42
N GLY A 374 6.86 -28.74 8.13
CA GLY A 374 7.72 -28.56 9.29
C GLY A 374 9.13 -28.05 8.98
N TYR A 375 9.49 -27.79 7.73
CA TYR A 375 10.87 -27.44 7.36
C TYR A 375 11.19 -25.94 7.54
N LEU A 376 11.09 -25.45 8.77
CA LEU A 376 11.16 -24.03 9.11
C LEU A 376 12.59 -23.48 9.05
N THR A 377 13.58 -24.25 9.49
CA THR A 377 15.01 -23.89 9.47
C THR A 377 15.47 -23.66 8.03
N PHE A 378 15.03 -24.48 7.09
CA PHE A 378 15.29 -24.29 5.67
C PHE A 378 14.77 -22.95 5.17
N LEU A 379 13.52 -22.62 5.52
CA LEU A 379 12.90 -21.34 5.15
C LEU A 379 13.67 -20.16 5.73
N ALA A 380 14.09 -20.24 7.00
CA ALA A 380 14.86 -19.18 7.65
C ALA A 380 16.17 -18.84 6.89
N THR A 381 16.74 -19.77 6.13
CA THR A 381 17.94 -19.51 5.31
C THR A 381 17.71 -18.53 4.15
N PHE A 382 16.46 -18.17 3.83
CA PHE A 382 16.14 -17.16 2.82
C PHE A 382 16.04 -15.73 3.40
N LEU A 383 16.19 -15.55 4.71
CA LEU A 383 15.97 -14.26 5.38
C LEU A 383 17.21 -13.34 5.38
N GLU A 384 18.33 -13.83 4.86
CA GLU A 384 19.61 -13.12 4.77
C GLU A 384 19.97 -12.40 6.08
N LEU A 385 19.93 -13.17 7.18
CA LEU A 385 20.14 -12.69 8.54
C LEU A 385 21.54 -12.11 8.75
N GLN A 386 22.53 -12.53 7.96
CA GLN A 386 23.91 -12.06 8.03
C GLN A 386 24.05 -10.55 7.81
N TYR A 387 23.17 -9.92 7.01
CA TYR A 387 23.23 -8.47 6.81
C TYR A 387 23.04 -7.70 8.12
N ALA A 388 22.38 -8.28 9.13
CA ALA A 388 22.13 -7.63 10.41
C ALA A 388 23.41 -7.39 11.22
N GLU A 389 24.48 -8.10 10.86
CA GLU A 389 25.81 -8.01 11.48
C GLU A 389 26.55 -6.74 11.05
N TYR A 390 26.02 -5.99 10.07
CA TYR A 390 26.70 -4.83 9.51
C TYR A 390 25.95 -3.51 9.77
N THR A 391 26.70 -2.45 9.97
CA THR A 391 26.31 -1.07 9.73
C THR A 391 26.84 -0.68 8.35
N VAL A 392 26.13 0.20 7.66
CA VAL A 392 26.48 0.62 6.30
C VAL A 392 26.65 2.12 6.19
N GLU A 393 27.63 2.52 5.39
CA GLU A 393 27.87 3.90 5.01
C GLU A 393 28.00 4.01 3.49
N PHE A 394 27.61 5.16 2.95
CA PHE A 394 27.58 5.42 1.51
C PHE A 394 28.58 6.53 1.19
N THR A 395 29.55 6.22 0.33
CA THR A 395 30.56 7.19 -0.12
C THR A 395 30.01 8.01 -1.28
N ASN A 396 30.16 9.34 -1.22
CA ASN A 396 29.69 10.28 -2.26
C ASN A 396 28.22 10.12 -2.64
N LEU A 397 27.37 9.92 -1.63
CA LEU A 397 25.94 9.81 -1.83
C LEU A 397 25.36 11.09 -2.45
N LYS A 398 24.72 10.95 -3.60
CA LYS A 398 24.12 12.03 -4.40
C LYS A 398 22.84 11.58 -5.07
N VAL A 399 22.19 12.51 -5.76
CA VAL A 399 20.99 12.26 -6.55
C VAL A 399 21.28 12.68 -7.99
N GLU A 400 21.08 11.76 -8.93
CA GLU A 400 21.22 12.01 -10.36
C GLU A 400 19.94 11.55 -11.06
N GLU A 401 19.35 12.40 -11.90
CA GLU A 401 18.07 12.13 -12.56
C GLU A 401 16.97 11.66 -11.59
N HIS A 402 17.05 12.18 -10.36
CA HIS A 402 16.11 11.95 -9.26
C HIS A 402 16.20 10.52 -8.70
N ILE A 403 17.27 9.79 -9.00
CA ILE A 403 17.61 8.49 -8.45
C ILE A 403 18.86 8.63 -7.59
N THR A 404 18.91 7.95 -6.44
CA THR A 404 20.10 7.94 -5.59
C THR A 404 21.29 7.25 -6.27
N ARG A 405 22.48 7.80 -6.08
CA ARG A 405 23.76 7.28 -6.55
C ARG A 405 24.80 7.42 -5.47
N PHE A 406 25.76 6.51 -5.44
CA PHE A 406 26.94 6.56 -4.58
C PHE A 406 28.04 5.80 -5.31
N ASP A 407 29.29 6.03 -4.90
CA ASP A 407 30.43 5.38 -5.52
C ASP A 407 30.69 4.01 -4.87
N GLU A 408 30.48 3.90 -3.55
CA GLU A 408 30.71 2.69 -2.77
C GLU A 408 29.76 2.59 -1.57
N VAL A 409 29.48 1.36 -1.14
CA VAL A 409 28.87 1.04 0.16
C VAL A 409 29.89 0.31 1.00
N SER A 410 30.19 0.83 2.19
CA SER A 410 31.03 0.14 3.17
C SER A 410 30.17 -0.63 4.16
N HIS A 411 30.61 -1.85 4.52
CA HIS A 411 29.96 -2.70 5.51
C HIS A 411 30.88 -2.87 6.71
N ILE A 412 30.47 -2.31 7.84
CA ILE A 412 31.24 -2.28 9.08
C ILE A 412 30.56 -3.21 10.07
N LEU A 413 31.29 -4.17 10.64
CA LEU A 413 30.74 -5.10 11.64
C LEU A 413 30.18 -4.34 12.85
N ARG A 414 29.02 -4.79 13.34
CA ARG A 414 28.38 -4.28 14.56
C ARG A 414 28.80 -5.12 15.76
N GLU A 415 29.25 -4.45 16.82
CA GLU A 415 29.65 -5.11 18.08
C GLU A 415 28.50 -5.21 19.11
N THR A 416 27.28 -4.82 18.73
CA THR A 416 26.17 -4.59 19.70
C THR A 416 25.13 -5.71 19.76
N ASN A 417 24.47 -5.87 20.91
CA ASN A 417 23.29 -6.75 21.12
C ASN A 417 22.13 -6.53 20.12
N TYR A 418 22.09 -5.36 19.46
CA TYR A 418 21.12 -5.01 18.42
C TYR A 418 21.07 -6.00 17.25
N VAL A 419 22.18 -6.72 16.96
CA VAL A 419 22.24 -7.70 15.87
C VAL A 419 21.23 -8.83 16.11
N LYS A 420 21.24 -9.42 17.31
CA LYS A 420 20.32 -10.52 17.67
C LYS A 420 18.87 -10.07 17.66
N GLU A 421 18.60 -8.86 18.15
CA GLU A 421 17.26 -8.26 18.13
C GLU A 421 16.73 -8.10 16.71
N GLN A 422 17.56 -7.61 15.78
CA GLN A 422 17.17 -7.50 14.38
C GLN A 422 16.89 -8.88 13.79
N LYS A 423 17.83 -9.83 13.93
CA LYS A 423 17.68 -11.22 13.43
C LYS A 423 16.37 -11.86 13.92
N ALA A 424 16.10 -11.80 15.22
CA ALA A 424 14.89 -12.36 15.83
C ALA A 424 13.61 -11.74 15.27
N ARG A 425 13.54 -10.39 15.24
CA ARG A 425 12.39 -9.66 14.71
C ARG A 425 12.08 -10.03 13.26
N ARG A 426 13.11 -10.33 12.45
CA ARG A 426 12.92 -10.71 11.04
C ARG A 426 12.33 -12.09 10.89
N CYS A 427 12.86 -13.07 11.63
CA CYS A 427 12.30 -14.41 11.67
C CYS A 427 10.82 -14.33 12.01
N ARG A 428 10.49 -13.63 13.10
CA ARG A 428 9.10 -13.42 13.50
C ARG A 428 8.24 -12.81 12.39
N ILE A 429 8.61 -11.63 11.87
CA ILE A 429 7.82 -10.96 10.81
C ILE A 429 7.65 -11.85 9.58
N ALA A 430 8.70 -12.52 9.13
CA ALA A 430 8.64 -13.38 7.95
C ALA A 430 7.68 -14.56 8.15
N PHE A 431 7.82 -15.30 9.26
CA PHE A 431 6.97 -16.44 9.56
C PHE A 431 5.52 -16.04 9.86
N GLU A 432 5.29 -15.05 10.74
CA GLU A 432 3.95 -14.51 11.00
C GLU A 432 3.27 -14.09 9.70
N SER A 433 3.99 -13.36 8.84
CA SER A 433 3.43 -12.91 7.56
C SER A 433 3.07 -14.06 6.62
N LEU A 434 3.84 -15.16 6.63
CA LEU A 434 3.57 -16.36 5.84
C LEU A 434 2.31 -17.09 6.35
N LEU A 435 2.17 -17.25 7.67
CA LEU A 435 0.99 -17.80 8.33
C LEU A 435 -0.26 -16.98 7.99
N ASP A 436 -0.16 -15.67 8.16
CA ASP A 436 -1.22 -14.69 7.91
C ASP A 436 -1.59 -14.56 6.44
N TYR A 437 -0.66 -14.88 5.54
CA TYR A 437 -0.78 -14.54 4.13
C TYR A 437 -2.06 -15.13 3.54
N PHE A 438 -2.36 -16.39 3.88
CA PHE A 438 -3.54 -17.12 3.40
C PHE A 438 -4.75 -17.04 4.33
N ALA A 439 -4.60 -16.60 5.58
CA ALA A 439 -5.72 -16.35 6.50
C ALA A 439 -6.60 -15.16 6.07
N LYS A 440 -6.00 -14.19 5.38
CA LYS A 440 -6.69 -13.02 4.83
C LYS A 440 -7.47 -13.44 3.57
N GLY A 441 -8.81 -13.52 3.68
CA GLY A 441 -9.71 -14.08 2.66
C GLY A 441 -9.52 -13.60 1.20
N THR A 442 -10.05 -14.39 0.25
CA THR A 442 -9.97 -14.26 -1.23
C THR A 442 -9.11 -13.10 -1.77
N ARG A 443 -7.80 -13.33 -1.87
CA ARG A 443 -6.89 -12.45 -2.61
C ARG A 443 -7.15 -12.58 -4.11
N ASN A 444 -7.11 -11.46 -4.85
CA ASN A 444 -7.15 -11.48 -6.31
C ASN A 444 -5.80 -11.93 -6.88
N ALA A 445 -5.51 -13.22 -6.73
CA ALA A 445 -4.28 -13.83 -7.17
C ALA A 445 -4.55 -15.16 -7.86
N PHE A 446 -3.58 -15.65 -8.61
CA PHE A 446 -3.63 -16.93 -9.29
C PHE A 446 -2.43 -17.75 -8.85
N VAL A 447 -2.69 -18.98 -8.41
CA VAL A 447 -1.68 -19.95 -8.04
C VAL A 447 -1.53 -20.88 -9.23
N VAL A 448 -0.33 -20.95 -9.78
CA VAL A 448 0.00 -21.95 -10.79
C VAL A 448 0.32 -23.26 -10.10
N SER A 449 -0.29 -24.35 -10.57
CA SER A 449 0.03 -25.70 -10.13
C SER A 449 -0.13 -26.64 -11.32
N THR A 450 0.91 -27.43 -11.58
CA THR A 450 0.95 -28.51 -12.57
C THR A 450 1.66 -29.70 -11.92
N ASP A 451 1.50 -30.89 -12.49
CA ASP A 451 2.16 -32.09 -11.96
C ASP A 451 3.68 -31.93 -11.95
N ALA A 452 4.27 -31.37 -13.00
CA ALA A 452 5.71 -31.10 -13.05
C ALA A 452 6.17 -30.13 -11.94
N ILE A 453 5.40 -29.07 -11.66
CA ILE A 453 5.70 -28.15 -10.55
C ILE A 453 5.59 -28.88 -9.22
N ASN A 454 4.51 -29.66 -9.02
CA ASN A 454 4.29 -30.41 -7.79
C ASN A 454 5.40 -31.44 -7.57
N SER A 455 5.84 -32.18 -8.59
CA SER A 455 6.97 -33.11 -8.49
C SER A 455 8.26 -32.43 -8.04
N LYS A 456 8.53 -31.20 -8.49
CA LYS A 456 9.68 -30.41 -8.02
C LYS A 456 9.55 -29.97 -6.57
N VAL A 457 8.33 -29.60 -6.14
CA VAL A 457 8.07 -29.30 -4.72
C VAL A 457 8.22 -30.56 -3.86
N GLU A 458 7.74 -31.72 -4.30
CA GLU A 458 7.94 -32.98 -3.56
C GLU A 458 9.42 -33.36 -3.48
N ALA A 459 10.19 -33.20 -4.57
CA ALA A 459 11.63 -33.41 -4.54
C ALA A 459 12.34 -32.47 -3.54
N THR A 460 11.88 -31.22 -3.40
CA THR A 460 12.33 -30.32 -2.33
C THR A 460 12.05 -30.93 -0.95
N LEU A 461 10.83 -31.42 -0.69
CA LEU A 461 10.48 -32.00 0.62
C LEU A 461 11.28 -33.28 0.91
N CYS A 462 11.46 -34.16 -0.07
CA CYS A 462 12.27 -35.38 0.06
C CYS A 462 13.73 -35.06 0.42
N ALA A 463 14.33 -34.04 -0.21
CA ALA A 463 15.68 -33.60 0.14
C ALA A 463 15.74 -33.09 1.59
N LEU A 464 14.74 -32.32 2.03
CA LEU A 464 14.69 -31.78 3.39
C LEU A 464 14.43 -32.84 4.45
N GLN A 465 13.70 -33.91 4.14
CA GLN A 465 13.49 -35.03 5.05
C GLN A 465 14.80 -35.69 5.50
N GLN A 466 15.84 -35.66 4.66
CA GLN A 466 17.16 -36.23 4.95
C GLN A 466 18.04 -35.32 5.81
N SER A 467 17.52 -34.19 6.30
CA SER A 467 18.27 -33.26 7.17
C SER A 467 18.71 -33.91 8.48
N SER A 468 19.79 -33.39 9.06
CA SER A 468 20.33 -33.88 10.33
C SER A 468 19.35 -33.66 11.48
N ASP A 469 19.51 -34.42 12.56
CA ASP A 469 18.66 -34.30 13.74
C ASP A 469 18.77 -32.92 14.40
N THR A 470 19.94 -32.26 14.32
CA THR A 470 20.10 -30.86 14.76
C THR A 470 19.17 -29.91 14.00
N ILE A 471 19.03 -30.08 12.67
CA ILE A 471 18.12 -29.24 11.87
C ILE A 471 16.68 -29.54 12.24
N LYS A 472 16.32 -30.82 12.41
CA LYS A 472 14.95 -31.20 12.83
C LYS A 472 14.60 -30.67 14.23
N GLN A 473 15.58 -30.63 15.14
CA GLN A 473 15.39 -30.01 16.47
C GLN A 473 15.16 -28.50 16.35
N LEU A 474 15.91 -27.80 15.50
CA LEU A 474 15.67 -26.38 15.22
C LEU A 474 14.30 -26.14 14.58
N ASP A 475 13.85 -27.03 13.68
CA ASP A 475 12.51 -26.98 13.10
C ASP A 475 11.43 -27.04 14.19
N LEU A 476 11.55 -27.97 15.15
CA LEU A 476 10.63 -28.07 16.29
C LEU A 476 10.67 -26.82 17.17
N GLN A 477 11.86 -26.31 17.48
CA GLN A 477 12.02 -25.08 18.27
C GLN A 477 11.35 -23.88 17.59
N ILE A 478 11.55 -23.68 16.29
CA ILE A 478 10.90 -22.58 15.56
C ILE A 478 9.37 -22.79 15.57
N ALA A 479 8.89 -24.02 15.41
CA ALA A 479 7.46 -24.32 15.43
C ALA A 479 6.82 -23.98 16.79
N ASP A 480 7.47 -24.36 17.89
CA ASP A 480 7.03 -24.07 19.26
C ASP A 480 6.96 -22.56 19.51
N ILE A 481 7.98 -21.81 19.09
CA ILE A 481 8.02 -20.35 19.19
C ILE A 481 6.84 -19.72 18.45
N LEU A 482 6.51 -20.21 17.25
CA LEU A 482 5.40 -19.69 16.44
C LEU A 482 4.02 -20.08 16.98
N ALA A 483 3.93 -21.10 17.83
CA ALA A 483 2.68 -21.50 18.49
C ALA A 483 2.33 -20.59 19.69
N ASN A 484 3.29 -19.83 20.22
CA ASN A 484 3.09 -18.91 21.32
C ASN A 484 2.29 -17.67 20.89
N ASN A 485 1.42 -17.16 21.78
CA ASN A 485 0.43 -16.12 21.44
C ASN A 485 0.85 -14.68 21.79
N SER A 486 2.01 -14.45 22.43
CA SER A 486 2.47 -13.11 22.85
C SER A 486 3.69 -12.64 22.06
N GLU A 487 3.56 -11.49 21.36
CA GLU A 487 4.64 -10.92 20.52
C GLU A 487 5.98 -10.73 21.26
N THR A 488 5.94 -10.27 22.52
CA THR A 488 7.16 -10.04 23.33
C THR A 488 7.92 -11.35 23.59
N THR A 489 7.19 -12.43 23.85
CA THR A 489 7.75 -13.75 24.15
C THR A 489 8.37 -14.37 22.90
N ILE A 490 7.70 -14.22 21.74
CA ILE A 490 8.21 -14.71 20.46
C ILE A 490 9.56 -14.04 20.11
N ASP A 491 9.68 -12.72 20.29
CA ASP A 491 10.93 -12.00 20.02
C ASP A 491 12.06 -12.44 20.98
N GLU A 492 11.77 -12.76 22.24
CA GLU A 492 12.75 -13.27 23.21
C GLU A 492 13.21 -14.69 22.86
N GLU A 493 12.29 -15.58 22.50
CA GLU A 493 12.62 -16.96 22.16
C GLU A 493 13.40 -17.05 20.84
N PHE A 494 13.03 -16.25 19.83
CA PHE A 494 13.84 -16.19 18.59
C PHE A 494 15.26 -15.69 18.87
N ARG A 495 15.46 -14.73 19.79
CA ARG A 495 16.82 -14.26 20.14
C ARG A 495 17.71 -15.38 20.67
N ALA A 496 17.13 -16.40 21.31
CA ALA A 496 17.88 -17.53 21.83
C ALA A 496 18.40 -18.46 20.74
N ILE A 497 17.69 -18.56 19.59
CA ILE A 497 17.98 -19.56 18.55
C ILE A 497 18.55 -18.96 17.24
N VAL A 498 18.47 -17.65 17.02
CA VAL A 498 18.82 -17.03 15.73
C VAL A 498 20.27 -17.26 15.29
N ASP A 499 21.20 -17.39 16.23
CA ASP A 499 22.61 -17.67 15.91
C ASP A 499 22.84 -19.16 15.61
N SER A 500 21.90 -20.03 15.97
CA SER A 500 21.92 -21.46 15.64
C SER A 500 21.33 -21.75 14.26
N ILE A 501 20.66 -20.78 13.63
CA ILE A 501 20.15 -20.92 12.26
C ILE A 501 21.37 -20.95 11.31
N PRO A 502 21.53 -22.02 10.51
CA PRO A 502 22.73 -22.20 9.71
C PRO A 502 22.84 -21.14 8.61
N LEU A 503 23.96 -20.41 8.61
CA LEU A 503 24.33 -19.49 7.54
C LEU A 503 24.79 -20.24 6.28
N THR A 504 25.47 -21.37 6.47
CA THR A 504 25.94 -22.24 5.39
C THR A 504 24.91 -23.32 5.08
N THR A 505 24.63 -23.53 3.81
CA THR A 505 23.66 -24.54 3.38
C THR A 505 24.27 -25.94 3.45
N SER A 506 23.62 -26.82 4.21
CA SER A 506 23.86 -28.26 4.12
C SER A 506 23.64 -28.76 2.68
N HIS A 507 24.22 -29.91 2.33
CA HIS A 507 24.03 -30.51 1.00
C HIS A 507 22.54 -30.62 0.64
N ASN A 508 21.72 -31.07 1.59
CA ASN A 508 20.28 -31.21 1.40
C ASN A 508 19.58 -29.87 1.16
N PHE A 509 20.02 -28.79 1.82
CA PHE A 509 19.49 -27.45 1.56
C PHE A 509 19.88 -26.95 0.17
N VAL A 510 21.08 -27.28 -0.33
CA VAL A 510 21.50 -26.96 -1.70
C VAL A 510 20.60 -27.67 -2.72
N VAL A 511 20.40 -28.97 -2.56
CA VAL A 511 19.50 -29.77 -3.42
C VAL A 511 18.08 -29.22 -3.37
N ALA A 512 17.55 -28.98 -2.16
CA ALA A 512 16.21 -28.43 -1.96
C ALA A 512 16.04 -27.05 -2.62
N LYS A 513 17.02 -26.13 -2.46
CA LYS A 513 17.03 -24.82 -3.12
C LYS A 513 17.05 -24.96 -4.64
N GLN A 514 17.79 -25.93 -5.18
CA GLN A 514 17.85 -26.15 -6.62
C GLN A 514 16.52 -26.68 -7.17
N GLU A 515 15.90 -27.65 -6.52
CA GLU A 515 14.59 -28.17 -6.94
C GLU A 515 13.49 -27.11 -6.80
N LEU A 516 13.56 -26.27 -5.77
CA LEU A 516 12.64 -25.15 -5.60
C LEU A 516 12.83 -24.07 -6.69
N LYS A 517 14.09 -23.77 -7.07
CA LYS A 517 14.39 -22.93 -8.25
C LYS A 517 13.82 -23.54 -9.54
N ASN A 518 13.95 -24.85 -9.72
CA ASN A 518 13.39 -25.57 -10.87
C ASN A 518 11.86 -25.47 -10.88
N ALA A 519 11.19 -25.60 -9.73
CA ALA A 519 9.75 -25.39 -9.60
C ALA A 519 9.34 -23.97 -10.03
N MET A 520 10.06 -22.94 -9.56
CA MET A 520 9.77 -21.55 -9.94
C MET A 520 10.08 -21.26 -11.42
N ALA A 521 11.04 -21.95 -12.03
CA ALA A 521 11.29 -21.88 -13.47
C ALA A 521 10.11 -22.43 -14.29
N LEU A 522 9.49 -23.53 -13.84
CA LEU A 522 8.27 -24.07 -14.45
C LEU A 522 7.08 -23.12 -14.27
N VAL A 523 6.90 -22.55 -13.07
CA VAL A 523 5.88 -21.50 -12.81
C VAL A 523 6.07 -20.32 -13.78
N ALA A 524 7.31 -19.90 -14.00
CA ALA A 524 7.63 -18.83 -14.94
C ALA A 524 7.24 -19.17 -16.38
N VAL A 525 7.39 -20.43 -16.82
CA VAL A 525 6.92 -20.90 -18.13
C VAL A 525 5.40 -20.78 -18.24
N GLU A 526 4.66 -21.32 -17.28
CA GLU A 526 3.19 -21.29 -17.27
C GLU A 526 2.64 -19.86 -17.28
N LEU A 527 3.18 -18.99 -16.43
CA LEU A 527 2.78 -17.58 -16.39
C LEU A 527 3.17 -16.86 -17.69
N SER A 528 4.38 -17.11 -18.20
CA SER A 528 4.82 -16.55 -19.46
C SER A 528 3.88 -16.93 -20.60
N ASN A 529 3.40 -18.17 -20.67
CA ASN A 529 2.47 -18.62 -21.71
C ASN A 529 1.13 -17.87 -21.65
N GLN A 530 0.77 -17.32 -20.49
CA GLN A 530 -0.44 -16.52 -20.30
C GLN A 530 -0.24 -15.03 -20.63
N TRP A 531 0.91 -14.59 -21.16
CA TRP A 531 1.20 -13.18 -21.46
C TRP A 531 0.06 -12.46 -22.19
N ASN A 532 -0.56 -13.12 -23.18
CA ASN A 532 -1.65 -12.55 -23.98
C ASN A 532 -3.05 -12.93 -23.48
N SER A 533 -3.17 -13.57 -22.32
CA SER A 533 -4.48 -13.94 -21.77
C SER A 533 -5.23 -12.72 -21.22
N ASP A 534 -6.56 -12.80 -21.25
CA ASP A 534 -7.50 -11.81 -20.68
C ASP A 534 -7.21 -11.45 -19.21
N ARG A 535 -6.51 -12.32 -18.48
CA ARG A 535 -6.08 -12.06 -17.11
C ARG A 535 -5.09 -10.89 -17.03
N TYR A 536 -4.20 -10.78 -18.02
CA TYR A 536 -3.07 -9.88 -17.99
C TYR A 536 -3.19 -8.74 -19.00
N VAL A 537 -3.81 -8.98 -20.15
CA VAL A 537 -4.09 -7.98 -21.18
C VAL A 537 -5.28 -7.12 -20.78
N ARG A 538 -5.25 -5.85 -21.16
CA ARG A 538 -6.46 -5.01 -21.22
C ARG A 538 -6.84 -4.91 -22.70
N ALA A 539 -8.09 -5.21 -23.05
CA ALA A 539 -8.55 -5.09 -24.44
C ALA A 539 -8.18 -3.71 -25.00
N GLU A 540 -7.48 -3.71 -26.13
CA GLU A 540 -7.05 -2.55 -26.89
C GLU A 540 -8.26 -1.66 -27.21
N SER A 541 -8.26 -0.44 -26.68
CA SER A 541 -9.17 0.63 -27.13
C SER A 541 -8.59 2.01 -26.82
N ASP A 542 -7.27 2.13 -26.63
CA ASP A 542 -6.60 3.40 -26.35
C ASP A 542 -6.04 4.05 -27.65
N SER A 543 -6.07 3.36 -28.80
CA SER A 543 -5.65 3.92 -30.10
C SER A 543 -6.71 4.81 -30.76
N ASP A 544 -8.00 4.53 -30.55
CA ASP A 544 -9.05 5.15 -31.36
C ASP A 544 -9.51 6.51 -30.80
N ILE A 545 -9.24 6.78 -29.51
CA ILE A 545 -9.66 8.03 -28.85
C ILE A 545 -8.69 9.19 -29.17
N GLN A 546 -7.44 8.92 -29.54
CA GLN A 546 -6.51 9.97 -29.94
C GLN A 546 -6.81 10.56 -31.33
N LEU A 547 -7.53 9.83 -32.19
CA LEU A 547 -7.92 10.34 -33.50
C LEU A 547 -9.18 11.21 -33.44
N GLU A 548 -10.15 10.91 -32.57
CA GLU A 548 -11.38 11.73 -32.47
C GLU A 548 -11.13 13.10 -31.80
N ILE A 549 -10.20 13.20 -30.84
CA ILE A 549 -9.92 14.47 -30.15
C ILE A 549 -9.19 15.48 -31.05
N LYS A 550 -8.54 15.03 -32.14
CA LYS A 550 -7.88 15.92 -33.10
C LYS A 550 -8.82 16.46 -34.19
N LEU A 551 -10.06 15.99 -34.26
CA LEU A 551 -11.03 16.40 -35.28
C LEU A 551 -12.08 17.40 -34.78
N GLU A 552 -12.07 17.78 -33.50
CA GLU A 552 -13.00 18.75 -32.90
C GLU A 552 -12.33 19.94 -32.20
N ILE A 553 -11.08 20.27 -32.56
CA ILE A 553 -10.45 21.58 -32.32
C ILE A 553 -10.03 22.14 -33.68
#